data_AF-A0A7S0BX30-F1
#
_entry.id   AF-A0A7S0BX30-F1
#
_cell.length_a   1.000
_cell.length_b   1.000
_cell.length_c   1.000
_cell.angle_alpha   90.00
_cell.angle_beta   90.00
_cell.angle_gamma   90.00
#
_symmetry.space_group_name_H-M   'P 1'
#
loop_
_entity.id
_entity.type
_entity.pdbx_description
1 polymer ?
#
loop_
_entity_poly.entity_id
_entity_poly.type
_entity_poly.pdbx_seq_one_letter_code
_entity_poly.pdbx_strand_id
1 'polypeptide(L)'
;VPLKWNTTSHTRNLAEQTPYGITMVQAEELWNMEGTANIKICVIDTGYALGHPDLPKKSDGVDGWNANSGYGTWNRDGDGHGSHCAGTIGAVGDNGVGV
;
A
#
# COMPACT_ATOMS: atom_id res chain seq x y z
N VAL A 1 -13.55 -34.92 -3.12
CA VAL A 1 -12.17 -34.54 -2.74
C VAL A 1 -12.22 -33.26 -1.92
N PRO A 2 -11.98 -33.30 -0.59
CA PRO A 2 -12.09 -32.09 0.22
C PRO A 2 -10.87 -31.19 -0.02
N LEU A 3 -11.12 -29.91 -0.30
CA LEU A 3 -10.10 -28.87 -0.41
C LEU A 3 -9.43 -28.70 0.95
N LYS A 4 -8.14 -29.04 1.03
CA LYS A 4 -7.30 -28.73 2.19
C LYS A 4 -6.94 -27.25 2.12
N TRP A 5 -7.51 -26.45 3.00
CA TRP A 5 -7.03 -25.09 3.23
C TRP A 5 -5.63 -25.19 3.85
N ASN A 6 -4.62 -24.77 3.10
CA ASN A 6 -3.25 -24.77 3.56
C ASN A 6 -3.08 -23.66 4.60
N THR A 7 -3.02 -24.02 5.89
CA THR A 7 -2.78 -23.12 7.01
C THR A 7 -1.31 -22.74 7.15
N THR A 8 -0.55 -22.64 6.04
CA THR A 8 0.79 -22.05 6.15
C THR A 8 0.55 -20.60 6.57
N SER A 9 0.94 -20.28 7.80
CA SER A 9 1.03 -18.91 8.28
C SER A 9 1.61 -18.08 7.14
N HIS A 10 0.90 -17.06 6.66
CA HIS A 10 1.53 -16.10 5.77
C HIS A 10 2.68 -15.52 6.57
N THR A 11 3.90 -15.97 6.28
CA THR A 11 5.10 -15.40 6.87
C THR A 11 5.07 -13.95 6.43
N ARG A 12 4.68 -13.05 7.33
CA ARG A 12 4.78 -11.62 7.08
C ARG A 12 6.26 -11.36 6.92
N ASN A 13 6.72 -11.20 5.68
CA ASN A 13 8.05 -10.71 5.42
C ASN A 13 8.08 -9.32 6.02
N LEU A 14 8.78 -9.20 7.14
CA LEU A 14 8.93 -7.93 7.84
C LEU A 14 9.96 -7.04 7.16
N ALA A 15 10.69 -7.57 6.17
CA ALA A 15 11.63 -6.84 5.34
C ALA A 15 10.92 -6.26 4.12
N GLU A 16 11.50 -5.19 3.58
CA GLU A 16 11.14 -4.55 2.32
C GLU A 16 11.26 -5.57 1.16
N GLN A 17 10.28 -5.57 0.25
CA GLN A 17 10.20 -6.53 -0.85
C GLN A 17 9.77 -5.84 -2.13
N THR A 18 10.60 -5.97 -3.18
CA THR A 18 10.24 -5.51 -4.52
C THR A 18 9.04 -6.31 -5.07
N PRO A 19 7.88 -5.68 -5.31
CA PRO A 19 6.73 -6.35 -5.92
C PRO A 19 7.06 -6.79 -7.35
N TYR A 20 6.54 -7.95 -7.76
CA TYR A 20 6.78 -8.53 -9.08
C TYR A 20 6.60 -7.53 -10.24
N GLY A 21 5.62 -6.63 -10.13
CA GLY A 21 5.32 -5.65 -11.17
C GLY A 21 6.39 -4.57 -11.37
N ILE A 22 7.19 -4.23 -10.34
CA ILE A 22 8.17 -3.13 -10.41
C ILE A 22 9.25 -3.40 -11.44
N THR A 23 9.86 -4.60 -11.39
CA THR A 23 10.88 -5.00 -12.35
C THR A 23 10.30 -5.17 -13.77
N MET A 24 9.04 -5.61 -13.88
CA MET A 24 8.37 -5.82 -15.18
C MET A 24 8.14 -4.53 -15.96
N VAL A 25 8.01 -3.39 -15.29
CA VAL A 25 7.85 -2.07 -15.91
C VAL A 25 9.14 -1.26 -15.93
N GLN A 26 10.28 -1.88 -15.59
CA GLN A 26 11.60 -1.25 -15.54
C GLN A 26 11.63 0.03 -14.66
N ALA A 27 10.79 0.10 -13.63
CA ALA A 27 10.68 1.30 -12.78
C ALA A 27 12.00 1.62 -12.05
N GLU A 28 12.80 0.60 -11.78
CA GLU A 28 14.10 0.69 -11.10
C GLU A 28 15.10 1.58 -11.87
N GLU A 29 14.98 1.65 -13.20
CA GLU A 29 15.83 2.49 -14.05
C GLU A 29 15.61 3.99 -13.81
N LEU A 30 14.46 4.35 -13.21
CA LEU A 30 14.05 5.73 -12.97
C LEU A 30 14.28 6.19 -11.52
N TRP A 31 14.66 5.31 -10.59
CA TRP A 31 14.78 5.68 -9.16
C TRP A 31 15.82 6.76 -8.88
N ASN A 32 16.88 6.84 -9.71
CA ASN A 32 17.90 7.88 -9.59
C ASN A 32 17.53 9.17 -10.36
N MET A 33 16.37 9.21 -11.02
CA MET A 33 15.85 10.41 -11.65
C MET A 33 14.99 11.17 -10.65
N GLU A 34 15.31 12.44 -10.40
CA GLU A 34 14.42 13.28 -9.62
C GLU A 34 13.10 13.51 -10.37
N GLY A 35 11.99 13.25 -9.69
CA GLY A 35 10.68 13.64 -10.16
C GLY A 35 10.59 15.16 -10.31
N THR A 36 9.89 15.62 -11.35
CA THR A 36 9.78 17.06 -11.65
C THR A 36 8.68 17.77 -10.85
N ALA A 37 7.85 17.03 -10.10
CA ALA A 37 6.75 17.56 -9.30
C ALA A 37 6.28 16.56 -8.23
N ASN A 38 5.65 17.10 -7.17
CA ASN A 38 4.88 16.30 -6.21
C ASN A 38 3.56 15.88 -6.84
N ILE A 39 3.32 14.56 -6.98
CA ILE A 39 2.10 14.01 -7.57
C ILE A 39 1.19 13.51 -6.45
N LYS A 40 -0.04 14.05 -6.37
CA LYS A 40 -1.09 13.52 -5.47
C LYS A 40 -1.90 12.45 -6.20
N ILE A 41 -1.99 11.26 -5.62
CA ILE A 41 -2.71 10.10 -6.17
C ILE A 41 -3.88 9.74 -5.26
N CYS A 42 -5.04 9.41 -5.83
CA CYS A 42 -6.22 8.96 -5.09
C CYS A 42 -6.48 7.47 -5.36
N VAL A 43 -6.56 6.66 -4.30
CA VAL A 43 -6.92 5.25 -4.35
C VAL A 43 -8.39 5.12 -3.95
N ILE A 44 -9.24 4.66 -4.87
CA ILE A 44 -10.67 4.44 -4.63
C ILE A 44 -10.89 2.95 -4.40
N ASP A 45 -10.93 2.54 -3.13
CA ASP A 45 -10.94 1.14 -2.75
C ASP A 45 -11.63 0.91 -1.38
N THR A 46 -11.32 -0.19 -0.73
CA THR A 46 -11.79 -0.66 0.58
C THR A 46 -11.33 0.18 1.78
N GLY A 47 -10.43 1.13 1.54
CA GLY A 47 -9.96 2.13 2.50
C GLY A 47 -8.44 2.26 2.51
N TYR A 48 -7.93 2.98 3.50
CA TYR A 48 -6.51 3.21 3.69
C TYR A 48 -6.16 2.98 5.16
N ALA A 49 -5.23 2.08 5.47
CA ALA A 49 -4.81 1.76 6.82
C ALA A 49 -3.94 2.88 7.41
N LEU A 50 -4.57 3.98 7.81
CA LEU A 50 -3.86 5.12 8.39
C LEU A 50 -3.14 4.71 9.68
N GLY A 51 -1.82 4.91 9.71
CA GLY A 51 -0.96 4.49 10.82
C GLY A 51 -0.25 3.15 10.57
N HIS A 52 -0.45 2.51 9.42
CA HIS A 52 0.42 1.43 8.97
C HIS A 52 1.88 1.93 8.92
N PRO A 53 2.86 1.15 9.41
CA PRO A 53 4.25 1.60 9.52
C PRO A 53 4.87 1.97 8.17
N ASP A 54 4.42 1.30 7.11
CA ASP A 54 4.92 1.47 5.74
C ASP A 54 4.02 2.33 4.83
N LEU A 55 3.04 3.03 5.41
CA LEU A 55 2.21 3.96 4.65
C LEU A 55 2.39 5.40 5.17
N PRO A 56 2.36 6.40 4.28
CA PRO A 56 2.32 7.80 4.68
C PRO A 56 1.20 8.12 5.68
N LYS A 57 1.43 9.15 6.49
CA LYS A 57 0.53 9.56 7.58
C LYS A 57 -0.11 10.90 7.24
N LYS A 58 -1.03 11.35 8.10
CA LYS A 58 -1.65 12.68 7.96
C LYS A 58 -0.63 13.82 7.92
N SER A 59 0.50 13.69 8.65
CA SER A 59 1.60 14.65 8.62
C SER A 59 2.22 14.82 7.22
N ASP A 60 2.10 13.78 6.39
CA ASP A 60 2.68 13.70 5.06
C ASP A 60 1.67 14.13 3.98
N GLY A 61 0.51 14.68 4.42
CA GLY A 61 -0.53 15.22 3.53
C GLY A 61 -1.59 14.22 3.09
N VAL A 62 -1.66 13.03 3.71
CA VAL A 62 -2.71 12.05 3.43
C VAL A 62 -4.07 12.53 3.93
N ASP A 63 -5.01 12.62 3.00
CA ASP A 63 -6.42 12.91 3.23
C ASP A 63 -7.30 11.86 2.53
N GLY A 64 -8.61 11.92 2.78
CA GLY A 64 -9.54 10.99 2.16
C GLY A 64 -10.99 11.33 2.47
N TRP A 65 -11.88 10.65 1.76
CA TRP A 65 -13.32 10.83 1.86
C TRP A 65 -14.02 9.47 1.82
N ASN A 66 -15.12 9.33 2.56
CA ASN A 66 -16.04 8.22 2.38
C ASN A 66 -17.43 8.78 2.06
N ALA A 67 -17.98 8.35 0.92
CA ALA A 67 -19.30 8.77 0.46
C ALA A 67 -20.46 8.12 1.22
N ASN A 68 -20.24 6.97 1.89
CA ASN A 68 -21.28 6.25 2.61
C ASN A 68 -20.73 5.65 3.90
N SER A 69 -21.23 6.16 5.03
CA SER A 69 -20.84 5.73 6.38
C SER A 69 -21.13 4.26 6.68
N GLY A 70 -22.01 3.61 5.92
CA GLY A 70 -22.26 2.16 6.01
C GLY A 70 -21.05 1.29 5.66
N TYR A 71 -20.05 1.85 4.96
CA TYR A 71 -18.79 1.17 4.65
C TYR A 71 -17.63 1.58 5.57
N GLY A 72 -17.92 2.30 6.67
CA GLY A 72 -16.93 2.69 7.67
C GLY A 72 -16.31 4.06 7.41
N THR A 73 -15.01 4.21 7.68
CA THR A 73 -14.25 5.47 7.53
C THR A 73 -13.12 5.28 6.54
N TRP A 74 -12.82 6.29 5.72
CA TRP A 74 -11.79 6.19 4.66
C TRP A 74 -10.41 5.77 5.20
N ASN A 75 -10.09 6.17 6.43
CA ASN A 75 -8.82 5.95 7.11
C ASN A 75 -8.73 4.61 7.85
N ARG A 76 -9.69 3.71 7.61
CA ARG A 76 -9.65 2.34 8.08
C ARG A 76 -9.94 1.42 6.90
N ASP A 77 -8.94 0.66 6.50
CA ASP A 77 -9.12 -0.36 5.49
C ASP A 77 -9.86 -1.58 6.09
N GLY A 78 -10.97 -1.95 5.47
CA GLY A 78 -11.81 -3.06 5.90
C GLY A 78 -11.35 -4.43 5.41
N ASP A 79 -10.56 -4.49 4.34
CA ASP A 79 -10.20 -5.73 3.62
C ASP A 79 -8.68 -5.90 3.45
N GLY A 80 -7.96 -4.78 3.28
CA GLY A 80 -6.52 -4.75 3.05
C GLY A 80 -6.15 -4.45 1.59
N HIS A 81 -7.09 -4.59 0.65
CA HIS A 81 -6.85 -4.34 -0.77
C HIS A 81 -6.44 -2.89 -1.04
N GLY A 82 -7.13 -1.91 -0.43
CA GLY A 82 -6.84 -0.50 -0.65
C GLY A 82 -5.47 -0.08 -0.11
N SER A 83 -5.09 -0.59 1.06
CA SER A 83 -3.77 -0.35 1.66
C SER A 83 -2.65 -1.04 0.88
N HIS A 84 -2.90 -2.23 0.33
CA HIS A 84 -1.94 -2.92 -0.53
C HIS A 84 -1.69 -2.15 -1.83
N CYS A 85 -2.76 -1.65 -2.48
CA CYS A 85 -2.64 -0.77 -3.63
C CYS A 85 -1.88 0.53 -3.29
N ALA A 86 -2.18 1.16 -2.15
CA ALA A 86 -1.49 2.36 -1.73
C ALA A 86 0.00 2.13 -1.44
N GLY A 87 0.36 1.01 -0.82
CA GLY A 87 1.76 0.62 -0.58
C GLY A 87 2.53 0.42 -1.88
N THR A 88 1.91 -0.21 -2.88
CA THR A 88 2.55 -0.38 -4.21
C THR A 88 2.84 0.97 -4.89
N ILE A 89 2.04 1.99 -4.62
CA ILE A 89 2.16 3.33 -5.24
C ILE A 89 3.19 4.21 -4.51
N GLY A 90 3.20 4.17 -3.18
CA GLY A 90 3.93 5.14 -2.37
C GLY A 90 4.11 4.70 -0.93
N ALA A 91 4.58 3.46 -0.74
CA ALA A 91 5.13 3.00 0.53
C ALA A 91 6.28 3.89 1.02
N VAL A 92 6.60 3.80 2.31
CA VAL A 92 7.71 4.55 2.89
C VAL A 92 8.99 3.74 2.67
N GLY A 93 9.72 4.03 1.59
CA GLY A 93 10.95 3.31 1.28
C GLY A 93 12.04 3.44 2.34
N ASP A 94 12.99 2.49 2.32
CA ASP A 94 14.16 2.41 3.22
C ASP A 94 13.81 2.31 4.72
N ASN A 95 12.57 1.96 5.07
CA ASN A 95 12.16 1.72 6.46
C ASN A 95 12.31 0.24 6.89
N GLY A 96 12.70 -0.62 5.94
CA GLY A 96 12.91 -2.04 6.16
C GLY A 96 11.62 -2.84 6.42
N VAL A 97 10.45 -2.36 5.99
CA VAL A 97 9.13 -2.97 6.14
C VAL A 97 8.35 -2.86 4.83
N GLY A 98 7.68 -3.93 4.39
CA GLY A 98 6.70 -3.82 3.31
C GLY A 98 7.31 -3.78 1.93
N VAL A 99 7.08 -2.70 1.17
CA VAL A 99 7.42 -2.59 -0.27
C VAL A 99 8.66 -1.75 -0.51
#